data_AF-A0A4Q9VZT5-F1
#
_entry.id   AF-A0A4Q9VZT5-F1
#
_cell.length_a   1.000
_cell.length_b   1.000
_cell.length_c   1.000
_cell.angle_alpha   90.00
_cell.angle_beta   90.00
_cell.angle_gamma   90.00
#
_symmetry.space_group_name_H-M   'P 1'
#
loop_
_entity.id
_entity.type
_entity.pdbx_description
1 polymer ?
#
loop_
_entity_poly.entity_id
_entity_poly.type
_entity_poly.pdbx_seq_one_letter_code
_entity_poly.pdbx_strand_id
1 'polypeptide(L)' 'IAHRLSTIKKAGQIVFIDKGEVTGKGTHHELMASHDKYRHFVTSQKLSD' A
#
# COMPACT_ATOMS: atom_id res chain seq x y z
N ILE A 1 5.35 -6.40 9.28
CA ILE A 1 4.74 -6.57 7.93
C ILE A 1 3.27 -6.88 8.17
N ALA A 2 2.35 -6.15 7.56
CA ALA A 2 0.90 -6.33 7.77
C ALA A 2 0.22 -6.69 6.45
N HIS A 3 -0.71 -7.65 6.49
CA HIS A 3 -1.44 -8.13 5.30
C HIS A 3 -2.84 -7.53 5.18
N ARG A 4 -3.39 -6.93 6.24
CA ARG A 4 -4.76 -6.39 6.24
C ARG A 4 -4.77 -4.91 5.93
N LEU A 5 -5.60 -4.49 4.97
CA LEU A 5 -5.72 -3.09 4.56
C LEU A 5 -6.12 -2.14 5.72
N SER A 6 -6.94 -2.62 6.65
CA SER A 6 -7.38 -1.85 7.82
C SER A 6 -6.23 -1.46 8.77
N THR A 7 -5.17 -2.28 8.84
CA THR A 7 -3.99 -2.02 9.67
C THR A 7 -3.03 -1.04 8.99
N ILE A 8 -2.82 -1.16 7.68
CA ILE A 8 -1.91 -0.28 6.92
C ILE A 8 -2.49 1.10 6.65
N LYS A 9 -3.83 1.25 6.52
CA LYS A 9 -4.46 2.55 6.22
C LYS A 9 -4.20 3.63 7.29
N LYS A 10 -4.00 3.23 8.55
CA LYS A 10 -3.73 4.13 9.68
C LYS A 10 -2.24 4.35 9.93
N ALA A 11 -1.35 3.73 9.16
CA ALA A 11 0.08 3.88 9.36
C ALA A 11 0.53 5.30 8.97
N GLY A 12 1.32 5.94 9.84
CA GLY A 12 1.96 7.22 9.55
C GLY A 12 3.01 7.14 8.43
N GLN A 13 3.50 5.94 8.14
CA GLN A 13 4.40 5.67 7.04
C GLN A 13 4.24 4.22 6.56
N ILE A 14 4.18 4.03 5.25
CA ILE A 14 4.08 2.77 4.55
C ILE A 14 5.29 2.64 3.63
N VAL A 15 5.88 1.45 3.62
CA VAL A 15 6.96 1.08 2.68
C VAL A 15 6.43 -0.08 1.84
N PHE A 16 6.28 0.15 0.55
CA PHE A 16 5.83 -0.84 -0.42
C PHE A 16 7.05 -1.48 -1.08
N ILE A 17 7.15 -2.80 -0.93
CA ILE A 17 8.24 -3.60 -1.47
C ILE A 17 7.67 -4.47 -2.59
N ASP A 18 8.31 -4.42 -3.75
CA ASP A 18 7.99 -5.26 -4.90
C ASP A 18 9.29 -5.87 -5.43
N LYS A 19 9.29 -7.18 -5.71
CA LYS A 19 10.47 -7.93 -6.19
C LYS A 19 11.76 -7.73 -5.36
N GLY A 20 11.62 -7.48 -4.05
CA GLY A 20 12.76 -7.25 -3.15
C GLY A 20 13.28 -5.80 -3.13
N GLU A 21 12.64 -4.88 -3.86
CA GLU A 21 12.99 -3.47 -3.89
C GLU A 21 11.89 -2.59 -3.30
N VAL A 22 12.29 -1.49 -2.64
CA VAL A 22 11.35 -0.48 -2.18
C VAL A 22 10.89 0.34 -3.37
N THR A 23 9.64 0.16 -3.77
CA THR A 23 9.05 0.89 -4.90
C THR A 23 8.22 2.09 -4.47
N GLY A 24 7.74 2.08 -3.22
CA GLY A 24 6.98 3.20 -2.65
C GLY A 24 7.27 3.45 -1.17
N LYS A 25 7.30 4.71 -0.77
CA LYS A 25 7.40 5.13 0.62
C LYS A 25 6.54 6.38 0.85
N GLY A 26 5.69 6.36 1.87
CA GLY A 26 4.85 7.50 2.22
C GLY A 26 3.61 7.08 3.00
N THR A 27 2.67 7.98 3.21
CA THR A 27 1.36 7.68 3.78
C THR A 27 0.49 6.91 2.78
N HIS A 28 -0.62 6.36 3.26
CA HIS A 28 -1.62 5.75 2.38
C HIS A 28 -2.09 6.70 1.28
N HIS A 29 -2.37 7.96 1.62
CA HIS A 29 -2.86 8.95 0.65
C HIS A 29 -1.79 9.30 -0.39
N GLU A 30 -0.55 9.48 0.03
CA GLU A 30 0.57 9.75 -0.89
C GLU A 30 0.76 8.59 -1.86
N LEU A 31 0.85 7.35 -1.37
CA LEU A 31 1.00 6.18 -2.23
C LEU A 31 -0.22 5.94 -3.13
N MET A 32 -1.43 6.24 -2.66
CA MET A 32 -2.64 6.18 -3.49
C MET A 32 -2.65 7.24 -4.60
N ALA A 33 -1.94 8.35 -4.45
CA ALA A 33 -1.86 9.41 -5.46
C ALA A 33 -0.67 9.23 -6.40
N SER A 34 0.47 8.77 -5.88
CA SER A 34 1.75 8.77 -6.61
C SER A 34 2.23 7.38 -7.03
N HIS A 35 1.57 6.30 -6.62
CA HIS A 35 2.08 4.93 -6.82
C HIS A 35 1.04 3.95 -7.35
N ASP A 36 1.12 3.66 -8.65
CA ASP A 36 0.14 2.79 -9.33
C ASP A 36 0.09 1.35 -8.80
N LYS A 37 1.24 0.71 -8.54
CA LYS A 37 1.22 -0.67 -8.00
C LYS A 37 0.57 -0.76 -6.63
N TYR A 38 0.83 0.21 -5.76
CA TYR A 38 0.17 0.30 -4.45
C TYR A 38 -1.34 0.45 -4.60
N ARG A 39 -1.80 1.36 -5.48
CA ARG A 39 -3.23 1.51 -5.80
C ARG A 39 -3.84 0.19 -6.27
N HIS A 40 -3.16 -0.51 -7.16
CA HIS A 40 -3.64 -1.78 -7.71
C HIS A 40 -3.77 -2.85 -6.61
N PHE A 41 -2.77 -2.97 -5.74
CA PHE A 41 -2.78 -3.86 -4.57
C PHE A 41 -3.91 -3.56 -3.58
N VAL A 42 -4.16 -2.27 -3.32
CA VAL A 42 -5.25 -1.84 -2.43
C VAL A 42 -6.62 -2.18 -3.04
N THR A 43 -6.79 -1.92 -4.35
CA THR A 43 -8.04 -2.23 -5.06
C THR A 43 -8.30 -3.73 -5.13
N SER A 44 -7.27 -4.56 -5.34
CA SER A 44 -7.43 -6.02 -5.34
C SER A 44 -7.81 -6.58 -3.98
N GLN A 45 -7.27 -6.03 -2.89
CA GLN A 45 -7.68 -6.43 -1.53
C GLN A 45 -9.14 -6.05 -1.23
N LYS A 46 -9.60 -4.88 -1.68
CA LYS A 46 -11.00 -4.45 -1.47
C LYS A 46 -12.03 -5.32 -2.16
N LEU A 47 -11.67 -6.02 -3.25
CA LEU A 47 -12.57 -6.96 -3.93
C LEU A 47 -12.66 -8.32 -3.22
N SER A 48 -11.79 -8.57 -2.24
CA SER A 48 -11.64 -9.86 -1.56
C SER A 48 -12.31 -9.89 -0.17
N ASP A 49 -12.90 -8.77 0.28
CA ASP A 49 -13.72 -8.62 1.49
C ASP A 49 -15.21 -8.51 1.09
#